data_AF-A0A352GQQ9-F1
#
_entry.id   AF-A0A352GQQ9-F1
#
_cell.length_a   1.000
_cell.length_b   1.000
_cell.length_c   1.000
_cell.angle_alpha   90.00
_cell.angle_beta   90.00
_cell.angle_gamma   90.00
#
_symmetry.space_group_name_H-M   'P 1'
#
loop_
_entity.id
_entity.type
_entity.pdbx_description
1 polymer ?
#
loop_
_entity_poly.entity_id
_entity_poly.type
_entity_poly.pdbx_seq_one_letter_code
_entity_poly.pdbx_strand_id
1 'polypeptide(L)'
;MSQGQTEINGRSRQDADAGAQPTAQQRKWLRRGLNQAGGKLPLFDELGQKVSDRTVNACIEHGWAEPWFNTPLKPDWQVCKLTDAGRRLLTGDDA
;
A
#
# COMPACT_ATOMS: atom_id res chain seq x y z
N MET A 1 44.69 1.83 -22.54
CA MET A 1 43.99 2.80 -21.67
C MET A 1 42.67 2.16 -21.30
N SER A 2 42.62 1.57 -20.10
CA SER A 2 41.39 1.07 -19.47
C SER A 2 40.47 2.23 -19.08
N GLN A 3 39.30 1.88 -18.53
CA GLN A 3 38.26 2.70 -17.89
C GLN A 3 37.06 2.95 -18.83
N GLY A 4 35.81 2.67 -18.46
CA GLY A 4 35.28 2.24 -17.17
C GLY A 4 33.89 1.61 -17.33
N GLN A 5 33.65 0.64 -16.46
CA GLN A 5 32.42 -0.10 -16.29
C GLN A 5 31.63 0.53 -15.15
N THR A 6 30.45 1.07 -15.46
CA THR A 6 29.34 1.45 -14.54
C THR A 6 28.21 1.86 -15.51
N GLU A 7 26.95 1.45 -15.37
CA GLU A 7 26.03 1.84 -14.30
C GLU A 7 24.81 0.87 -14.25
N ILE A 8 24.59 0.25 -13.09
CA ILE A 8 23.29 0.03 -12.42
C ILE A 8 22.02 -0.06 -13.31
N ASN A 9 21.69 -1.29 -13.73
CA ASN A 9 20.36 -1.62 -14.23
C ASN A 9 19.40 -1.76 -13.04
N GLY A 10 18.80 -0.63 -12.64
CA GLY A 10 17.76 -0.56 -11.63
C GLY A 10 16.54 -1.35 -12.09
N ARG A 11 16.38 -2.56 -11.54
CA ARG A 11 15.10 -3.29 -11.62
C ARG A 11 14.05 -2.41 -10.95
N SER A 12 13.21 -1.77 -11.75
CA SER A 12 11.99 -1.13 -11.28
C SER A 12 11.23 -2.15 -10.43
N ARG A 13 11.00 -1.85 -9.15
CA ARG A 13 10.20 -2.67 -8.22
C ARG A 13 8.71 -2.77 -8.63
N GLN A 14 8.37 -2.26 -9.81
CA GLN A 14 7.01 -2.17 -10.33
C GLN A 14 6.55 -3.49 -10.98
N ASP A 15 7.47 -4.39 -11.37
CA ASP A 15 7.12 -5.61 -12.10
C ASP A 15 6.92 -6.85 -11.20
N ALA A 16 7.25 -6.78 -9.91
CA ALA A 16 7.23 -7.96 -9.03
C ALA A 16 5.86 -8.25 -8.39
N ASP A 17 4.88 -7.34 -8.52
CA ASP A 17 3.61 -7.41 -7.78
C ASP A 17 2.37 -7.77 -8.61
N ALA A 18 2.49 -8.05 -9.91
CA ALA A 18 1.34 -8.32 -10.78
C ALA A 18 0.60 -9.66 -10.47
N GLY A 19 0.83 -10.29 -9.31
CA GLY A 19 0.19 -11.54 -8.93
C GLY A 19 0.11 -11.85 -7.43
N ALA A 20 0.47 -10.92 -6.55
CA ALA A 20 0.37 -11.15 -5.10
C ALA A 20 -1.10 -11.05 -4.64
N GLN A 21 -1.63 -12.11 -4.02
CA GLN A 21 -2.99 -12.07 -3.47
C GLN A 21 -2.97 -11.58 -2.01
N PRO A 22 -3.84 -10.63 -1.64
CA PRO A 22 -3.92 -10.14 -0.27
C PRO A 22 -4.51 -11.22 0.64
N THR A 23 -3.96 -11.35 1.83
CA THR A 23 -4.58 -12.11 2.93
C THR A 23 -5.96 -11.55 3.27
N ALA A 24 -6.78 -12.35 3.96
CA ALA A 24 -8.11 -11.91 4.39
C ALA A 24 -8.09 -10.62 5.24
N GLN A 25 -7.07 -10.44 6.10
CA GLN A 25 -6.92 -9.25 6.94
C GLN A 25 -6.55 -8.01 6.10
N GLN A 26 -5.57 -8.13 5.20
CA GLN A 26 -5.20 -7.05 4.28
C GLN A 26 -6.40 -6.65 3.41
N ARG A 27 -7.10 -7.63 2.82
CA ARG A 27 -8.29 -7.38 2.00
C ARG A 27 -9.39 -6.67 2.79
N LYS A 28 -9.67 -7.10 4.03
CA LYS A 28 -10.65 -6.43 4.90
C LYS A 28 -10.29 -4.97 5.13
N TRP A 29 -9.02 -4.70 5.46
CA TRP A 29 -8.56 -3.34 5.71
C TRP A 29 -8.63 -2.46 4.44
N LEU A 30 -8.12 -2.93 3.30
CA LEU A 30 -8.15 -2.20 2.03
C LEU A 30 -9.57 -1.85 1.58
N ARG A 31 -10.53 -2.78 1.72
CA ARG A 31 -11.95 -2.55 1.39
C ARG A 31 -12.57 -1.37 2.12
N ARG A 32 -12.05 -1.01 3.29
CA ARG A 32 -12.54 0.15 4.07
C ARG A 32 -12.28 1.46 3.34
N GLY A 33 -11.27 1.54 2.48
CA GLY A 33 -10.96 2.72 1.68
C GLY A 33 -11.88 2.92 0.47
N LEU A 34 -12.61 1.90 0.02
CA LEU A 34 -13.44 1.98 -1.19
C LEU A 34 -14.54 3.04 -1.09
N ASN A 35 -15.19 3.14 0.08
CA ASN A 35 -16.32 4.04 0.33
C ASN A 35 -15.92 5.35 1.02
N GLN A 36 -14.63 5.66 1.09
CA GLN A 36 -14.12 6.87 1.75
C GLN A 36 -13.62 7.86 0.70
N ALA A 37 -13.95 9.14 0.87
CA ALA A 37 -13.43 10.21 0.02
C ALA A 37 -11.89 10.15 0.02
N GLY A 38 -11.29 10.16 -1.17
CA GLY A 38 -9.84 10.04 -1.37
C GLY A 38 -9.22 8.69 -0.94
N GLY A 39 -10.02 7.68 -0.60
CA GLY A 39 -9.52 6.33 -0.30
C GLY A 39 -9.02 6.10 1.12
N LYS A 40 -9.44 6.90 2.10
CA LYS A 40 -8.80 6.92 3.44
C LYS A 40 -8.88 5.55 4.10
N LEU A 41 -7.75 5.05 4.57
CA LEU A 41 -7.68 3.82 5.33
C LEU A 41 -7.71 4.13 6.83
N PRO A 42 -8.60 3.51 7.60
CA PRO A 42 -8.71 3.73 9.04
C PRO A 42 -7.52 3.09 9.78
N LEU A 43 -7.12 3.71 10.89
CA LEU A 43 -6.09 3.18 11.80
C LEU A 43 -6.59 1.98 12.63
N PHE A 44 -7.91 1.88 12.77
CA PHE A 44 -8.58 0.86 13.58
C PHE A 44 -9.49 -0.01 12.71
N ASP A 45 -9.59 -1.29 13.07
CA ASP A 45 -10.51 -2.23 12.44
C ASP A 45 -11.95 -2.07 12.95
N GLU A 46 -12.82 -3.00 12.54
CA GLU A 46 -14.25 -3.00 12.85
C GLU A 46 -14.56 -3.24 14.34
N LEU A 47 -13.61 -3.81 15.09
CA LEU A 47 -13.69 -4.04 16.53
C LEU A 47 -13.00 -2.93 17.33
N GLY A 48 -12.48 -1.90 16.67
CA GLY A 48 -11.73 -0.82 17.31
C GLY A 48 -10.29 -1.19 17.67
N GLN A 49 -9.76 -2.31 17.17
CA GLN A 49 -8.36 -2.68 17.39
C GLN A 49 -7.46 -1.97 16.38
N LYS A 50 -6.26 -1.56 16.80
CA LYS A 50 -5.30 -0.94 15.87
C LYS A 50 -4.93 -1.96 14.79
N VAL A 51 -5.01 -1.54 13.53
CA VAL A 51 -4.52 -2.34 12.40
C VAL A 51 -3.01 -2.53 12.58
N SER A 52 -2.54 -3.77 12.46
CA SER A 52 -1.14 -4.09 12.73
C SER A 52 -0.21 -3.40 11.73
N ASP A 53 0.92 -2.88 12.23
CA ASP A 53 1.92 -2.20 11.40
C ASP A 53 2.45 -3.14 10.29
N ARG A 54 2.48 -4.45 10.54
CA ARG A 54 2.78 -5.48 9.51
C ARG A 54 1.79 -5.47 8.35
N THR A 55 0.49 -5.34 8.63
CA THR A 55 -0.54 -5.28 7.58
C THR A 55 -0.40 -4.02 6.75
N VAL A 56 -0.20 -2.89 7.44
CA VAL A 56 -0.01 -1.58 6.80
C VAL A 56 1.22 -1.59 5.89
N ASN A 57 2.38 -1.98 6.42
CA ASN A 57 3.63 -2.00 5.67
C ASN A 57 3.54 -2.94 4.46
N ALA A 58 3.03 -4.16 4.63
CA ALA A 58 2.91 -5.09 3.50
C ALA A 58 2.03 -4.51 2.37
N CYS A 59 0.90 -3.88 2.69
CA CYS A 59 0.06 -3.26 1.65
C CYS A 59 0.72 -2.06 0.98
N ILE A 60 1.59 -1.32 1.68
CA ILE A 60 2.38 -0.24 1.10
C ILE A 60 3.47 -0.81 0.17
N GLU A 61 4.15 -1.87 0.61
CA GLU A 61 5.20 -2.55 -0.16
C GLU A 61 4.66 -3.13 -1.47
N HIS A 62 3.45 -3.69 -1.44
CA HIS A 62 2.72 -4.15 -2.62
C HIS A 62 2.06 -3.01 -3.43
N GLY A 63 2.14 -1.76 -2.97
CA GLY A 63 1.55 -0.61 -3.67
C GLY A 63 0.01 -0.57 -3.64
N TRP A 64 -0.65 -1.39 -2.82
CA TRP A 64 -2.11 -1.37 -2.64
C TRP A 64 -2.58 -0.20 -1.74
N ALA A 65 -1.67 0.30 -0.90
CA ALA A 65 -1.88 1.47 -0.06
C ALA A 65 -0.67 2.41 -0.18
N GLU A 66 -0.86 3.69 0.13
CA GLU A 66 0.22 4.66 0.24
C GLU A 66 0.01 5.56 1.47
N PRO A 67 1.07 6.08 2.11
CA PRO A 67 0.94 7.05 3.19
C PRO A 67 0.16 8.30 2.75
N TRP A 68 -0.77 8.75 3.59
CA TRP A 68 -1.58 9.95 3.37
C TRP A 68 -1.14 11.06 4.35
N PHE A 69 -0.36 12.02 3.82
CA PHE A 69 0.10 13.27 4.45
C PHE A 69 0.80 13.12 5.81
N ASN A 70 2.04 13.62 5.88
CA ASN A 70 2.70 13.85 7.16
C ASN A 70 2.19 15.18 7.74
N THR A 71 1.30 15.15 8.72
CA THR A 71 0.96 16.38 9.45
C THR A 71 2.14 16.70 10.37
N PRO A 72 2.83 17.85 10.22
CA PRO A 72 4.02 18.18 11.02
C PRO A 72 3.75 18.25 12.53
N LEU A 73 2.47 18.34 12.94
CA LEU A 73 2.07 18.28 14.35
C LEU A 73 2.08 16.87 14.96
N LYS A 74 1.97 15.79 14.17
CA LYS A 74 1.89 14.41 14.68
C LYS A 74 2.47 13.39 13.68
N PRO A 75 3.79 13.19 13.68
CA PRO A 75 4.45 12.25 12.78
C PRO A 75 4.09 10.78 13.04
N ASP A 76 3.70 10.43 14.27
CA ASP A 76 3.33 9.05 14.64
C ASP A 76 1.94 8.61 14.14
N TRP A 77 1.15 9.51 13.55
CA TRP A 77 -0.17 9.20 13.00
C TRP A 77 -0.11 9.00 11.49
N GLN A 78 0.65 7.99 11.06
CA GLN A 78 0.70 7.59 9.65
C GLN A 78 -0.66 7.02 9.23
N VAL A 79 -1.49 7.88 8.67
CA VAL A 79 -2.69 7.48 7.94
C VAL A 79 -2.26 7.01 6.55
N CYS A 80 -2.97 6.03 5.98
CA CYS A 80 -2.77 5.60 4.60
C CYS A 80 -4.02 5.88 3.77
N LYS A 81 -3.87 5.83 2.45
CA LYS A 81 -4.98 5.80 1.50
C LYS A 81 -4.83 4.62 0.54
N LEU A 82 -5.97 4.16 0.06
CA LEU A 82 -6.09 3.13 -0.95
C LEU A 82 -5.65 3.70 -2.31
N THR A 83 -4.71 3.01 -2.97
CA THR A 83 -4.24 3.36 -4.31
C THR A 83 -5.21 2.87 -5.38
N ASP A 84 -4.95 3.23 -6.64
CA ASP A 84 -5.71 2.68 -7.77
C ASP A 84 -5.47 1.17 -7.94
N ALA A 85 -4.23 0.70 -7.81
CA ALA A 85 -3.89 -0.72 -7.82
C ALA A 85 -4.65 -1.49 -6.72
N GLY A 86 -4.70 -0.94 -5.51
CA GLY A 86 -5.48 -1.53 -4.41
C GLY A 86 -6.99 -1.56 -4.69
N ARG A 87 -7.53 -0.64 -5.49
CA ARG A 87 -8.95 -0.67 -5.91
C ARG A 87 -9.19 -1.79 -6.91
N ARG A 88 -8.37 -1.89 -7.96
CA ARG A 88 -8.48 -2.93 -9.01
C ARG A 88 -8.39 -4.34 -8.42
N LEU A 89 -7.45 -4.55 -7.52
CA LEU A 89 -7.27 -5.79 -6.75
C LEU A 89 -8.54 -6.23 -6.02
N LEU A 90 -9.34 -5.28 -5.52
CA LEU A 90 -10.56 -5.55 -4.76
C LEU A 90 -11.80 -5.74 -5.64
N THR A 91 -11.82 -5.14 -6.83
CA THR A 91 -12.91 -5.24 -7.79
C THR A 91 -12.73 -6.39 -8.77
N GLY A 92 -11.54 -7.00 -8.83
CA GLY A 92 -11.23 -8.12 -9.72
C GLY A 92 -10.96 -7.69 -11.16
N ASP A 93 -10.47 -6.46 -11.36
CA ASP A 93 -10.18 -5.88 -12.67
C ASP A 93 -8.79 -6.31 -13.21
N ASP A 94 -8.44 -7.58 -12.96
CA ASP A 94 -7.24 -8.25 -13.49
C ASP A 94 -7.68 -9.42 -14.39
N ALA A 95 -8.56 -9.12 -15.36
CA ALA A 95 -9.00 -10.02 -16.42
C ALA A 95 -8.94 -9.33 -17.79
#